data_AF-A0A1H3LTE6-F1
#
_entry.id   AF-A0A1H3LTE6-F1
#
_cell.length_a   1.000
_cell.length_b   1.000
_cell.length_c   1.000
_cell.angle_alpha   90.00
_cell.angle_beta   90.00
_cell.angle_gamma   90.00
#
_symmetry.space_group_name_H-M   'P 1'
#
loop_
_entity.id
_entity.type
_entity.pdbx_description
1 polymer ?
#
loop_
_entity_poly.entity_id
_entity_poly.type
_entity_poly.pdbx_seq_one_letter_code
_entity_poly.pdbx_strand_id
1 'polypeptide(L)'
;MDLWDAFFVWIDSIPAVIWSGAIGALLASGMSYVGIRSANNSSYKRLRDQHVHDKLEADKQRSHDAIQKEEDRKAAIRREVYTKAVEETHAALGAIGGFPFKPLDFSGNTDSDALQVFLKANSKIWLVAESEAAHLSRDLANKMSEVYLLALASAFPLRLALDPVWELNKKLIHAESEVLRKSVKLADLAEQGADANVIEAVQKAWKEANDLVDAIKRHRAHMREALAPQQLAYSRKLIAEMEPLQKTMVQLISSLRKEIHLSPDEAEFMQQQLDMRKNVLALFERLFGPAPA
;
A
#
# COMPACT_ATOMS: atom_id res chain seq x y z
N MET A 1 -13.80 -70.00 -81.27
CA MET A 1 -12.50 -69.43 -80.90
C MET A 1 -12.75 -68.61 -79.66
N ASP A 2 -12.26 -69.12 -78.54
CA ASP A 2 -12.48 -68.50 -77.23
C ASP A 2 -11.79 -67.14 -77.20
N LEU A 3 -12.41 -66.16 -76.55
CA LEU A 3 -11.81 -64.82 -76.34
C LEU A 3 -10.41 -64.93 -75.72
N TRP A 4 -10.18 -65.99 -74.95
CA TRP A 4 -8.89 -66.34 -74.36
C TRP A 4 -7.86 -66.78 -75.40
N ASP A 5 -8.21 -67.61 -76.38
CA ASP A 5 -7.27 -68.05 -77.43
C ASP A 5 -6.83 -66.88 -78.31
N ALA A 6 -7.77 -66.01 -78.69
CA ALA A 6 -7.47 -64.81 -79.46
C ALA A 6 -6.60 -63.82 -78.68
N PHE A 7 -6.80 -63.72 -77.37
CA PHE A 7 -5.99 -62.90 -76.47
C PHE A 7 -4.56 -63.44 -76.34
N PHE A 8 -4.36 -64.75 -76.21
CA PHE A 8 -3.02 -65.36 -76.13
C PHE A 8 -2.24 -65.25 -77.44
N VAL A 9 -2.88 -65.47 -78.59
CA VAL A 9 -2.23 -65.29 -79.91
C VAL A 9 -1.86 -63.82 -80.15
N TRP A 10 -2.71 -62.88 -79.72
CA TRP A 10 -2.41 -61.46 -79.78
C TRP A 10 -1.23 -61.07 -78.88
N ILE A 11 -1.15 -61.61 -77.67
CA ILE A 11 0.00 -61.45 -76.75
C ILE A 11 1.30 -61.95 -77.37
N ASP A 12 1.27 -63.11 -78.04
CA ASP A 12 2.43 -63.72 -78.69
C ASP A 12 2.86 -62.97 -79.97
N SER A 13 1.96 -62.18 -80.57
CA SER A 13 2.26 -61.36 -81.76
C SER A 13 3.06 -60.10 -81.44
N ILE A 14 3.15 -59.70 -80.17
CA ILE A 14 3.88 -58.50 -79.74
C ILE A 14 5.38 -58.81 -79.66
N PRO A 15 6.26 -58.05 -80.37
CA PRO A 15 7.70 -58.29 -80.36
C PRO A 15 8.29 -58.35 -78.94
N ALA A 16 9.16 -59.34 -78.69
CA ALA A 16 9.80 -59.56 -77.38
C ALA A 16 10.50 -58.30 -76.81
N VAL A 17 10.94 -57.38 -77.67
CA VAL A 17 11.53 -56.09 -77.26
C VAL A 17 10.51 -55.21 -76.52
N ILE A 18 9.25 -55.19 -76.95
CA ILE A 18 8.17 -54.43 -76.29
C ILE A 18 7.85 -55.05 -74.93
N TRP A 19 7.78 -56.38 -74.85
CA TRP A 19 7.64 -57.09 -73.56
C TRP A 19 8.80 -56.82 -72.60
N SER A 20 10.03 -56.77 -73.10
CA SER A 20 11.21 -56.43 -72.28
C SER A 20 11.19 -55.00 -71.75
N GLY A 21 10.69 -54.04 -72.54
CA GLY A 21 10.49 -52.65 -72.12
C GLY A 21 9.35 -52.50 -71.10
N ALA A 22 8.24 -53.23 -71.29
CA ALA A 22 7.11 -53.24 -70.35
C ALA A 22 7.49 -53.87 -69.01
N ILE A 23 8.17 -55.02 -69.01
CA ILE A 23 8.68 -55.67 -67.80
C ILE A 23 9.74 -54.78 -67.12
N GLY A 24 10.65 -54.17 -67.88
CA GLY A 24 11.64 -53.23 -67.38
C GLY A 24 11.02 -51.99 -66.72
N ALA A 25 10.00 -51.39 -67.33
CA ALA A 25 9.26 -50.25 -66.77
C ALA A 25 8.47 -50.63 -65.51
N LEU A 26 7.92 -51.84 -65.45
CA LEU A 26 7.17 -52.35 -64.29
C LEU A 26 8.11 -52.62 -63.11
N LEU A 27 9.29 -53.19 -63.36
CA LEU A 27 10.33 -53.36 -62.35
C LEU A 27 10.90 -52.02 -61.89
N ALA A 28 11.20 -51.09 -62.81
CA ALA A 28 11.72 -49.77 -62.47
C ALA A 28 10.71 -48.93 -61.68
N SER A 29 9.43 -48.97 -62.04
CA SER A 29 8.35 -48.29 -61.30
C SER A 29 8.08 -48.95 -59.94
N GLY A 30 8.13 -50.28 -59.86
CA GLY A 30 8.02 -51.02 -58.60
C GLY A 30 9.17 -50.69 -57.64
N MET A 31 10.42 -50.72 -58.11
CA MET A 31 11.60 -50.36 -57.32
C MET A 31 11.58 -48.88 -56.91
N SER A 32 11.17 -47.97 -57.81
CA SER A 32 11.04 -46.54 -57.50
C SER A 32 9.94 -46.28 -56.48
N TYR A 33 8.79 -46.94 -56.59
CA TYR A 33 7.69 -46.82 -55.62
C TYR A 33 8.10 -47.32 -54.24
N VAL A 34 8.76 -48.48 -54.15
CA VAL A 34 9.29 -49.01 -52.88
C VAL A 34 10.37 -48.09 -52.31
N GLY A 35 11.26 -47.55 -53.15
CA GLY A 35 12.29 -46.58 -52.75
C GLY A 35 11.68 -45.29 -52.18
N ILE A 36 10.73 -44.67 -52.88
CA ILE A 36 10.03 -43.46 -52.44
C ILE A 36 9.22 -43.73 -51.19
N ARG A 37 8.50 -44.85 -51.11
CA ARG A 37 7.70 -45.23 -49.93
C ARG A 37 8.58 -45.49 -48.71
N SER A 38 9.72 -46.15 -48.88
CA SER A 38 10.69 -46.40 -47.81
C SER A 38 11.31 -45.10 -47.30
N ALA A 39 11.79 -44.24 -48.22
CA ALA A 39 12.36 -42.94 -47.89
C ALA A 39 11.36 -41.99 -47.22
N ASN A 40 10.10 -41.98 -47.70
CA ASN A 40 9.03 -41.20 -47.08
C ASN A 40 8.62 -41.77 -45.72
N ASN A 41 8.51 -43.09 -45.56
CA ASN A 41 8.11 -43.69 -44.28
C ASN A 41 9.11 -43.39 -43.15
N SER A 42 10.42 -43.42 -43.46
CA SER A 42 11.47 -42.99 -42.53
C SER A 42 11.33 -41.50 -42.16
N SER A 43 11.06 -40.65 -43.15
CA SER A 43 10.87 -39.21 -42.95
C SER A 43 9.62 -38.90 -42.11
N TYR A 44 8.49 -39.57 -42.39
CA TYR A 44 7.25 -39.45 -41.61
C TYR A 44 7.42 -39.94 -40.16
N LYS A 45 8.17 -41.03 -39.94
CA LYS A 45 8.46 -41.51 -38.59
C LYS A 45 9.27 -40.48 -37.82
N ARG A 46 10.34 -39.93 -38.41
CA ARG A 46 11.16 -38.88 -37.78
C ARG A 46 10.35 -37.61 -37.49
N LEU A 47 9.50 -37.17 -38.42
CA LEU A 47 8.60 -36.02 -38.22
C LEU A 47 7.62 -36.27 -37.08
N ARG A 48 7.04 -37.47 -36.99
CA ARG A 48 6.15 -37.84 -35.90
C ARG A 48 6.87 -37.85 -34.56
N ASP A 49 8.07 -38.43 -34.50
CA ASP A 49 8.87 -38.47 -33.28
C ASP A 49 9.26 -37.05 -32.85
N GLN A 50 9.62 -36.16 -33.78
CA GLN A 50 9.85 -34.73 -33.53
C GLN A 50 8.59 -34.04 -33.00
N HIS A 51 7.43 -34.20 -33.64
CA HIS A 51 6.19 -33.59 -33.16
C HIS A 51 5.79 -34.08 -31.76
N VAL A 52 6.06 -35.35 -31.42
CA VAL A 52 5.83 -35.88 -30.08
C VAL A 52 6.78 -35.24 -29.08
N HIS A 53 8.05 -35.11 -29.43
CA HIS A 53 9.05 -34.43 -28.60
C HIS A 53 8.69 -32.95 -28.38
N ASP A 54 8.40 -32.21 -29.44
CA ASP A 54 8.02 -30.79 -29.40
C ASP A 54 6.76 -30.58 -28.54
N LYS A 55 5.80 -31.50 -28.64
CA LYS A 55 4.60 -31.47 -27.80
C LYS A 55 4.94 -31.65 -26.32
N LEU A 56 5.79 -32.60 -25.97
CA LEU A 56 6.22 -32.85 -24.59
C LEU A 56 6.97 -31.65 -24.01
N GLU A 57 7.87 -31.04 -24.79
CA GLU A 57 8.59 -29.83 -24.38
C GLU A 57 7.64 -28.64 -24.21
N ALA A 58 6.71 -28.43 -25.15
CA ALA A 58 5.71 -27.37 -25.05
C ALA A 58 4.80 -27.55 -23.83
N ASP A 59 4.38 -28.78 -23.52
CA ASP A 59 3.54 -29.07 -22.36
C ASP A 59 4.30 -28.85 -21.05
N LYS A 60 5.60 -29.20 -21.00
CA LYS A 60 6.49 -28.90 -19.86
C LYS A 60 6.70 -27.39 -19.71
N GLN A 61 6.90 -26.66 -20.80
CA GLN A 61 7.07 -25.21 -20.74
C GLN A 61 5.80 -24.53 -20.23
N ARG A 62 4.62 -24.91 -20.75
CA ARG A 62 3.33 -24.37 -20.31
C ARG A 62 3.07 -24.60 -18.83
N SER A 63 3.45 -25.76 -18.28
CA SER A 63 3.25 -26.04 -16.86
C SER A 63 4.17 -25.19 -15.99
N HIS A 64 5.43 -24.99 -16.39
CA HIS A 64 6.34 -24.07 -15.71
C HIS A 64 5.85 -22.62 -15.80
N ASP A 65 5.43 -22.16 -16.97
CA ASP A 65 4.90 -20.81 -17.18
C ASP A 65 3.62 -20.57 -16.36
N ALA A 66 2.77 -21.59 -16.23
CA ALA A 66 1.56 -21.51 -15.41
C ALA A 66 1.89 -21.31 -13.92
N ILE A 67 2.87 -22.06 -13.40
CA ILE A 67 3.33 -21.95 -12.01
C ILE A 67 3.96 -20.57 -11.76
N GLN A 68 4.85 -20.12 -12.66
CA GLN A 68 5.49 -18.81 -12.54
C GLN A 68 4.45 -17.69 -12.56
N LYS A 69 3.45 -17.77 -13.44
CA LYS A 69 2.36 -16.78 -13.51
C LYS A 69 1.51 -16.75 -12.25
N GLU A 70 1.28 -17.90 -11.61
CA GLU A 70 0.56 -17.96 -10.34
C GLU A 70 1.37 -17.30 -9.21
N GLU A 71 2.67 -17.59 -9.12
CA GLU A 71 3.58 -16.97 -8.15
C GLU A 71 3.71 -15.46 -8.38
N ASP A 72 3.81 -15.00 -9.62
CA ASP A 72 3.84 -13.58 -9.97
C ASP A 72 2.55 -12.88 -9.55
N ARG A 73 1.39 -13.51 -9.77
CA ARG A 73 0.10 -12.98 -9.33
C ARG A 73 0.03 -12.90 -7.80
N LYS A 74 0.49 -13.93 -7.11
CA LYS A 74 0.54 -13.99 -5.64
C LYS A 74 1.45 -12.88 -5.09
N ALA A 75 2.65 -12.72 -5.65
CA ALA A 75 3.59 -11.68 -5.28
C ALA A 75 3.05 -10.27 -5.54
N ALA A 76 2.31 -10.05 -6.65
CA ALA A 76 1.67 -8.78 -6.94
C ALA A 76 0.59 -8.42 -5.91
N ILE A 77 -0.30 -9.37 -5.57
CA ILE A 77 -1.33 -9.18 -4.53
C ILE A 77 -0.68 -8.88 -3.17
N ARG A 78 0.37 -9.64 -2.81
CA ARG A 78 1.11 -9.43 -1.56
C ARG A 78 1.69 -8.02 -1.48
N ARG A 79 2.37 -7.55 -2.54
CA ARG A 79 2.94 -6.20 -2.58
C ARG A 79 1.89 -5.12 -2.34
N GLU A 80 0.73 -5.21 -2.98
CA GLU A 80 -0.36 -4.25 -2.79
C GLU A 80 -0.90 -4.29 -1.35
N VAL A 81 -1.21 -5.48 -0.85
CA VAL A 81 -1.76 -5.67 0.50
C VAL A 81 -0.78 -5.20 1.58
N TYR A 82 0.50 -5.57 1.47
CA TYR A 82 1.52 -5.26 2.47
C TYR A 82 1.82 -3.77 2.51
N THR A 83 2.00 -3.15 1.33
CA THR A 83 2.22 -1.69 1.25
C THR A 83 1.06 -0.95 1.88
N LYS A 84 -0.18 -1.33 1.53
CA LYS A 84 -1.36 -0.66 2.07
C LYS A 84 -1.50 -0.84 3.59
N ALA A 85 -1.20 -2.02 4.11
CA ALA A 85 -1.25 -2.26 5.55
C ALA A 85 -0.20 -1.44 6.31
N VAL A 86 1.01 -1.29 5.77
CA VAL A 86 2.06 -0.45 6.36
C VAL A 86 1.65 1.03 6.37
N GLU A 87 1.10 1.54 5.26
CA GLU A 87 0.56 2.91 5.18
C GLU A 87 -0.47 3.18 6.28
N GLU A 88 -1.48 2.31 6.39
CA GLU A 88 -2.56 2.50 7.36
C GLU A 88 -2.08 2.28 8.81
N THR A 89 -1.04 1.47 9.02
CA THR A 89 -0.39 1.34 10.34
C THR A 89 0.21 2.68 10.77
N HIS A 90 0.95 3.35 9.89
CA HIS A 90 1.52 4.66 10.19
C HIS A 90 0.44 5.75 10.32
N ALA A 91 -0.62 5.69 9.52
CA ALA A 91 -1.76 6.60 9.65
C ALA A 91 -2.45 6.45 11.02
N ALA A 92 -2.67 5.22 11.48
CA ALA A 92 -3.22 4.95 12.81
C ALA A 92 -2.31 5.47 13.94
N LEU A 93 -0.99 5.23 13.86
CA LEU A 93 -0.02 5.78 14.81
C LEU A 93 -0.05 7.32 14.85
N GLY A 94 -0.12 7.97 13.68
CA GLY A 94 -0.26 9.42 13.57
C GLY A 94 -1.55 9.93 14.21
N ALA A 95 -2.67 9.23 13.99
CA ALA A 95 -3.96 9.56 14.60
C ALA A 95 -3.91 9.46 16.13
N ILE A 96 -3.30 8.38 16.66
CA ILE A 96 -3.10 8.16 18.11
C ILE A 96 -2.24 9.27 18.73
N GLY A 97 -1.13 9.65 18.06
CA GLY A 97 -0.29 10.77 18.50
C GLY A 97 -1.05 12.11 18.54
N GLY A 98 -2.06 12.26 17.69
CA GLY A 98 -2.86 13.47 17.56
C GLY A 98 -4.02 13.62 18.55
N PHE A 99 -4.38 12.59 19.34
CA PHE A 99 -5.57 12.63 20.19
C PHE A 99 -5.68 13.85 21.13
N PRO A 100 -4.62 14.28 21.84
CA PRO A 100 -4.71 15.44 22.73
C PRO A 100 -5.09 16.73 22.01
N PHE A 101 -4.76 16.84 20.73
CA PHE A 101 -4.92 18.06 19.94
C PHE A 101 -6.23 18.10 19.16
N LYS A 102 -7.09 17.09 19.33
CA LYS A 102 -8.43 17.05 18.74
C LYS A 102 -9.48 17.47 19.77
N PRO A 103 -10.43 18.35 19.41
CA PRO A 103 -11.56 18.65 20.28
C PRO A 103 -12.38 17.38 20.53
N LEU A 104 -13.11 17.33 21.66
CA LEU A 104 -14.10 16.27 21.88
C LEU A 104 -15.26 16.47 20.91
N ASP A 105 -15.41 15.55 19.97
CA ASP A 105 -16.49 15.57 19.00
C ASP A 105 -17.50 14.45 19.34
N PHE A 106 -18.70 14.85 19.76
CA PHE A 106 -19.82 13.96 20.01
C PHE A 106 -20.80 13.91 18.81
N SER A 107 -20.49 14.62 17.72
CA SER A 107 -21.39 14.77 16.55
C SER A 107 -21.32 13.61 15.56
N GLY A 108 -20.43 12.63 15.77
CA GLY A 108 -20.42 11.37 15.03
C GLY A 108 -19.16 11.08 14.20
N ASN A 109 -18.21 12.01 14.08
CA ASN A 109 -16.87 11.66 13.58
C ASN A 109 -16.12 10.92 14.67
N THR A 110 -15.84 9.64 14.45
CA THR A 110 -15.30 8.80 15.50
C THR A 110 -13.78 8.83 15.48
N ASP A 111 -13.15 9.04 16.64
CA ASP A 111 -11.70 8.85 16.81
C ASP A 111 -11.24 7.45 16.38
N SER A 112 -12.18 6.49 16.25
CA SER A 112 -11.95 5.12 15.81
C SER A 112 -11.77 4.94 14.30
N ASP A 113 -12.04 5.94 13.46
CA ASP A 113 -11.97 5.76 12.00
C ASP A 113 -10.60 5.27 11.55
N ALA A 114 -9.52 5.88 12.06
CA ALA A 114 -8.15 5.48 11.73
C ALA A 114 -7.83 4.06 12.18
N LEU A 115 -8.31 3.65 13.37
CA LEU A 115 -8.14 2.28 13.87
C LEU A 115 -8.90 1.29 12.98
N GLN A 116 -10.13 1.60 12.59
CA GLN A 116 -10.94 0.72 11.75
C GLN A 116 -10.32 0.53 10.36
N VAL A 117 -9.81 1.60 9.75
CA VAL A 117 -9.12 1.53 8.45
C VAL A 117 -7.86 0.67 8.56
N PHE A 118 -7.06 0.86 9.62
CA PHE A 118 -5.92 0.00 9.90
C PHE A 118 -6.33 -1.46 10.09
N LEU A 119 -7.31 -1.77 10.94
CA LEU A 119 -7.75 -3.14 11.20
C LEU A 119 -8.24 -3.84 9.91
N LYS A 120 -8.95 -3.09 9.05
CA LYS A 120 -9.39 -3.56 7.74
C LYS A 120 -8.22 -3.83 6.79
N ALA A 121 -7.21 -2.97 6.77
CA ALA A 121 -6.04 -3.17 5.92
C ALA A 121 -5.17 -4.34 6.43
N ASN A 122 -4.95 -4.40 7.75
CA ASN A 122 -4.16 -5.43 8.41
C ASN A 122 -4.80 -6.82 8.31
N SER A 123 -6.13 -6.94 8.39
CA SER A 123 -6.81 -8.23 8.24
C SER A 123 -6.62 -8.87 6.86
N LYS A 124 -6.34 -8.08 5.81
CA LYS A 124 -6.01 -8.62 4.48
C LYS A 124 -4.68 -9.38 4.48
N ILE A 125 -3.73 -9.03 5.36
CA ILE A 125 -2.47 -9.77 5.51
C ILE A 125 -2.77 -11.23 5.88
N TRP A 126 -3.78 -11.46 6.74
CA TRP A 126 -4.13 -12.82 7.21
C TRP A 126 -4.58 -13.76 6.09
N LEU A 127 -4.99 -13.22 4.94
CA LEU A 127 -5.46 -14.00 3.80
C LEU A 127 -4.36 -14.34 2.80
N VAL A 128 -3.30 -13.53 2.73
CA VAL A 128 -2.29 -13.62 1.64
C VAL A 128 -0.89 -13.94 2.14
N ALA A 129 -0.63 -13.72 3.42
CA ALA A 129 0.67 -13.95 4.04
C ALA A 129 0.86 -15.39 4.51
N GLU A 130 2.12 -15.78 4.69
CA GLU A 130 2.45 -17.04 5.33
C GLU A 130 2.13 -17.00 6.82
N SER A 131 2.10 -18.17 7.46
CA SER A 131 1.64 -18.32 8.85
C SER A 131 2.35 -17.38 9.84
N GLU A 132 3.67 -17.24 9.73
CA GLU A 132 4.49 -16.37 10.60
C GLU A 132 4.03 -14.90 10.56
N ALA A 133 3.97 -14.30 9.36
CA ALA A 133 3.51 -12.93 9.18
C ALA A 133 2.03 -12.76 9.56
N ALA A 134 1.18 -13.75 9.29
CA ALA A 134 -0.22 -13.71 9.70
C ALA A 134 -0.39 -13.65 11.23
N HIS A 135 0.44 -14.38 11.98
CA HIS A 135 0.48 -14.31 13.45
C HIS A 135 0.97 -12.93 13.94
N LEU A 136 2.10 -12.45 13.41
CA LEU A 136 2.63 -11.13 13.75
C LEU A 136 1.64 -9.99 13.44
N SER A 137 0.88 -10.11 12.36
CA SER A 137 -0.16 -9.16 11.98
C SER A 137 -1.34 -9.17 12.97
N ARG A 138 -1.71 -10.33 13.53
CA ARG A 138 -2.72 -10.40 14.59
C ARG A 138 -2.23 -9.76 15.88
N ASP A 139 -0.98 -10.04 16.25
CA ASP A 139 -0.35 -9.44 17.43
C ASP A 139 -0.23 -7.92 17.29
N LEU A 140 0.08 -7.43 16.08
CA LEU A 140 0.09 -6.00 15.78
C LEU A 140 -1.30 -5.38 15.96
N ALA A 141 -2.36 -6.04 15.48
CA ALA A 141 -3.73 -5.54 15.65
C ALA A 141 -4.12 -5.41 17.13
N ASN A 142 -3.79 -6.42 17.93
CA ASN A 142 -4.07 -6.43 19.37
C ASN A 142 -3.32 -5.29 20.07
N LYS A 143 -2.00 -5.20 19.86
CA LYS A 143 -1.17 -4.14 20.44
C LYS A 143 -1.60 -2.74 20.00
N MET A 144 -2.00 -2.58 18.73
CA MET A 144 -2.50 -1.29 18.23
C MET A 144 -3.79 -0.90 18.96
N SER A 145 -4.68 -1.86 19.20
CA SER A 145 -5.94 -1.62 19.90
C SER A 145 -5.71 -1.28 21.38
N GLU A 146 -4.76 -1.95 22.03
CA GLU A 146 -4.31 -1.63 23.39
C GLU A 146 -3.76 -0.20 23.48
N VAL A 147 -2.78 0.14 22.63
CA VAL A 147 -2.19 1.49 22.57
C VAL A 147 -3.24 2.55 22.25
N TYR A 148 -4.17 2.26 21.33
CA TYR A 148 -5.28 3.15 21.01
C TYR A 148 -6.13 3.47 22.24
N LEU A 149 -6.57 2.45 22.99
CA LEU A 149 -7.42 2.65 24.18
C LEU A 149 -6.66 3.38 25.29
N LEU A 150 -5.39 3.04 25.51
CA LEU A 150 -4.53 3.71 26.49
C LEU A 150 -4.31 5.18 26.14
N ALA A 151 -4.04 5.48 24.87
CA ALA A 151 -3.86 6.82 24.38
C ALA A 151 -5.15 7.63 24.48
N LEU A 152 -6.29 7.05 24.09
CA LEU A 152 -7.60 7.70 24.22
C LEU A 152 -7.90 8.06 25.68
N ALA A 153 -7.73 7.10 26.59
CA ALA A 153 -7.94 7.32 28.03
C ALA A 153 -7.00 8.38 28.61
N SER A 154 -5.74 8.38 28.18
CA SER A 154 -4.73 9.35 28.65
C SER A 154 -4.94 10.75 28.05
N ALA A 155 -5.45 10.84 26.81
CA ALA A 155 -5.73 12.11 26.13
C ALA A 155 -7.03 12.76 26.62
N PHE A 156 -8.02 11.98 27.06
CA PHE A 156 -9.33 12.49 27.47
C PHE A 156 -9.30 13.67 28.47
N PRO A 157 -8.62 13.60 29.63
CA PRO A 157 -8.57 14.72 30.56
C PRO A 157 -7.89 15.96 29.96
N LEU A 158 -6.89 15.76 29.11
CA LEU A 158 -6.18 16.85 28.43
C LEU A 158 -7.06 17.51 27.36
N ARG A 159 -7.88 16.74 26.64
CA ARG A 159 -8.86 17.27 25.69
C ARG A 159 -9.91 18.12 26.41
N LEU A 160 -10.47 17.62 27.51
CA LEU A 160 -11.38 18.40 28.36
C LEU A 160 -10.74 19.71 28.84
N ALA A 161 -9.47 19.67 29.25
CA ALA A 161 -8.75 20.86 29.68
C ALA A 161 -8.46 21.85 28.54
N LEU A 162 -8.36 21.36 27.30
CA LEU A 162 -8.16 22.17 26.09
C LEU A 162 -9.46 22.72 25.50
N ASP A 163 -10.64 22.24 25.89
CA ASP A 163 -11.93 22.74 25.39
C ASP A 163 -12.08 24.28 25.48
N PRO A 164 -11.74 24.93 26.61
CA PRO A 164 -11.78 26.39 26.66
C PRO A 164 -10.80 27.06 25.70
N VAL A 165 -9.64 26.45 25.43
CA VAL A 165 -8.67 26.94 24.44
C VAL A 165 -9.27 26.88 23.03
N TRP A 166 -10.03 25.82 22.71
CA TRP A 166 -10.75 25.69 21.44
C TRP A 166 -11.85 26.75 21.30
N GLU A 167 -12.60 27.01 22.36
CA GLU A 167 -13.60 28.08 22.37
C GLU A 167 -12.96 29.47 22.21
N LEU A 168 -11.81 29.73 22.83
CA LEU A 168 -11.05 30.96 22.61
C LEU A 168 -10.56 31.08 21.17
N ASN A 169 -10.16 29.98 20.51
CA ASN A 169 -9.80 30.00 19.10
C ASN A 169 -10.97 30.43 18.21
N LYS A 170 -12.17 29.89 18.46
CA LYS A 170 -13.38 30.29 17.73
C LYS A 170 -13.70 31.78 17.94
N LYS A 171 -13.66 32.25 19.19
CA LYS A 171 -13.86 33.67 19.53
C LYS A 171 -12.81 34.57 18.89
N LEU A 172 -11.56 34.12 18.84
CA LEU A 172 -10.46 34.88 18.26
C LEU A 172 -10.69 35.12 16.76
N ILE A 173 -11.11 34.09 16.01
CA ILE A 173 -11.43 34.22 14.58
C ILE A 173 -12.49 35.31 14.36
N HIS A 174 -13.55 35.31 15.18
CA HIS A 174 -14.58 36.33 15.09
C HIS A 174 -14.04 37.73 15.47
N ALA A 175 -13.28 37.84 16.55
CA ALA A 175 -12.69 39.12 16.98
C ALA A 175 -11.72 39.70 15.94
N GLU A 176 -10.89 38.86 15.30
CA GLU A 176 -9.99 39.28 14.21
C GLU A 176 -10.78 39.75 12.98
N SER A 177 -11.90 39.08 12.65
CA SER A 177 -12.79 39.55 11.58
C SER A 177 -13.42 40.93 11.86
N GLU A 178 -13.73 41.20 13.13
CA GLU A 178 -14.27 42.49 13.57
C GLU A 178 -13.23 43.62 13.52
N VAL A 179 -11.99 43.33 13.90
CA VAL A 179 -10.86 44.26 13.71
C VAL A 179 -10.69 44.62 12.24
N LEU A 180 -10.69 43.61 11.36
CA LEU A 180 -10.57 43.83 9.92
C LEU A 180 -11.73 44.69 9.39
N ARG A 181 -12.98 44.35 9.76
CA ARG A 181 -14.17 45.12 9.37
C ARG A 181 -14.07 46.59 9.78
N LYS A 182 -13.64 46.85 11.02
CA LYS A 182 -13.47 48.21 11.54
C LYS A 182 -12.31 48.94 10.86
N SER A 183 -11.23 48.23 10.52
CA SER A 183 -10.09 48.77 9.78
C SER A 183 -10.48 49.23 8.38
N VAL A 184 -11.27 48.43 7.66
CA VAL A 184 -11.80 48.80 6.34
C VAL A 184 -12.69 50.04 6.45
N LYS A 185 -13.64 50.05 7.40
CA LYS A 185 -14.52 51.21 7.63
C LYS A 185 -13.74 52.48 7.95
N LEU A 186 -12.65 52.37 8.72
CA LEU A 186 -11.79 53.52 9.05
C LEU A 186 -11.10 54.08 7.79
N ALA A 187 -10.62 53.21 6.90
CA ALA A 187 -10.03 53.61 5.62
C ALA A 187 -11.08 54.29 4.72
N ASP A 188 -12.26 53.70 4.58
CA ASP A 188 -13.36 54.26 3.78
C ASP A 188 -13.76 55.66 4.25
N LEU A 189 -13.86 55.87 5.57
CA LEU A 189 -14.20 57.18 6.15
C LEU A 189 -13.10 58.21 5.91
N ALA A 190 -11.83 57.79 5.93
CA ALA A 190 -10.71 58.67 5.63
C ALA A 190 -10.72 59.09 4.15
N GLU A 191 -11.02 58.18 3.22
CA GLU A 191 -11.13 58.49 1.79
C GLU A 191 -12.32 59.40 1.47
N GLN A 192 -13.43 59.24 2.17
CA GLN A 192 -14.63 60.06 2.01
C GLN A 192 -14.51 61.46 2.61
N GLY A 193 -13.43 61.76 3.34
CA GLY A 193 -13.28 63.03 4.05
C GLY A 193 -14.33 63.24 5.13
N ALA A 194 -14.70 62.17 5.85
CA ALA A 194 -15.67 62.23 6.92
C ALA A 194 -15.24 63.17 8.06
N ASP A 195 -16.20 63.64 8.85
CA ASP A 195 -15.94 64.51 10.01
C ASP A 195 -14.96 63.84 11.00
N ALA A 196 -14.05 64.64 11.56
CA ALA A 196 -13.00 64.20 12.47
C ALA A 196 -13.58 63.45 13.68
N ASN A 197 -14.72 63.89 14.22
CA ASN A 197 -15.39 63.23 15.33
C ASN A 197 -15.85 61.80 14.99
N VAL A 198 -16.28 61.57 13.74
CA VAL A 198 -16.73 60.26 13.27
C VAL A 198 -15.53 59.33 13.08
N ILE A 199 -14.44 59.85 12.51
CA ILE A 199 -13.18 59.11 12.35
C ILE A 199 -12.63 58.71 13.73
N GLU A 200 -12.58 59.64 14.69
CA GLU A 200 -12.09 59.37 16.04
C GLU A 200 -12.91 58.30 16.76
N ALA A 201 -14.24 58.35 16.66
CA ALA A 201 -15.12 57.35 17.25
C ALA A 201 -14.87 55.94 16.67
N VAL A 202 -14.67 55.83 15.35
CA VAL A 202 -14.36 54.54 14.69
C VAL A 202 -12.94 54.07 15.04
N GLN A 203 -11.98 54.99 15.11
CA GLN A 203 -10.61 54.68 15.52
C GLN A 203 -10.56 54.15 16.97
N LYS A 204 -11.32 54.76 17.89
CA LYS A 204 -11.45 54.26 19.26
C LYS A 204 -12.06 52.86 19.29
N ALA A 205 -13.14 52.63 18.55
CA ALA A 205 -13.79 51.31 18.47
C ALA A 205 -12.89 50.25 17.82
N TRP A 206 -12.03 50.64 16.87
CA TRP A 206 -11.02 49.77 16.27
C TRP A 206 -9.91 49.42 17.28
N LYS A 207 -9.46 50.40 18.07
CA LYS A 207 -8.47 50.17 19.13
C LYS A 207 -9.01 49.21 20.20
N GLU A 208 -10.24 49.43 20.67
CA GLU A 208 -10.90 48.53 21.63
C GLU A 208 -11.02 47.09 21.09
N ALA A 209 -11.31 46.93 19.79
CA ALA A 209 -11.35 45.61 19.16
C ALA A 209 -9.96 44.94 19.09
N ASN A 210 -8.89 45.69 18.82
CA ASN A 210 -7.53 45.16 18.87
C ASN A 210 -7.13 44.78 20.30
N ASP A 211 -7.42 45.62 21.29
CA ASP A 211 -7.13 45.35 22.69
C ASP A 211 -7.83 44.06 23.17
N LEU A 212 -9.06 43.81 22.69
CA LEU A 212 -9.77 42.54 22.93
C LEU A 212 -9.08 41.34 22.27
N VAL A 213 -8.66 41.45 21.00
CA VAL A 213 -7.91 40.41 20.30
C VAL A 213 -6.63 40.06 21.07
N ASP A 214 -5.88 41.05 21.52
CA ASP A 214 -4.64 40.86 22.28
C ASP A 214 -4.90 40.26 23.66
N ALA A 215 -5.98 40.64 24.33
CA ALA A 215 -6.41 40.01 25.58
C ALA A 215 -6.74 38.52 25.38
N ILE A 216 -7.50 38.17 24.33
CA ILE A 216 -7.82 36.77 23.99
C ILE A 216 -6.54 35.98 23.66
N LYS A 217 -5.62 36.56 22.86
CA LYS A 217 -4.35 35.92 22.50
C LYS A 217 -3.50 35.62 23.73
N ARG A 218 -3.36 36.58 24.65
CA ARG A 218 -2.63 36.40 25.91
C ARG A 218 -3.27 35.34 26.80
N HIS A 219 -4.59 35.39 26.96
CA HIS A 219 -5.30 34.41 27.77
C HIS A 219 -5.13 32.98 27.22
N ARG A 220 -5.26 32.82 25.90
CA ARG A 220 -5.02 31.55 25.21
C ARG A 220 -3.58 31.04 25.39
N ALA A 221 -2.59 31.92 25.25
CA ALA A 221 -1.18 31.57 25.42
C ALA A 221 -0.92 31.05 26.85
N HIS A 222 -1.42 31.77 27.86
CA HIS A 222 -1.30 31.37 29.26
C HIS A 222 -1.94 29.99 29.53
N MET A 223 -3.13 29.72 29.00
CA MET A 223 -3.77 28.42 29.15
C MET A 223 -2.96 27.28 28.49
N ARG A 224 -2.37 27.54 27.32
CA ARG A 224 -1.50 26.55 26.66
C ARG A 224 -0.22 26.28 27.44
N GLU A 225 0.41 27.32 27.97
CA GLU A 225 1.59 27.18 28.83
C GLU A 225 1.26 26.37 30.09
N ALA A 226 0.12 26.62 30.73
CA ALA A 226 -0.34 25.86 31.90
C ALA A 226 -0.59 24.36 31.60
N LEU A 227 -0.96 24.02 30.37
CA LEU A 227 -1.22 22.63 29.94
C LEU A 227 0.00 21.94 29.33
N ALA A 228 1.07 22.67 29.02
CA ALA A 228 2.27 22.12 28.39
C ALA A 228 2.89 20.95 29.19
N PRO A 229 2.96 20.96 30.54
CA PRO A 229 3.47 19.81 31.30
C PRO A 229 2.63 18.54 31.13
N GLN A 230 1.31 18.68 31.03
CA GLN A 230 0.40 17.54 30.83
C GLN A 230 0.53 16.97 29.41
N GLN A 231 0.67 17.85 28.40
CA GLN A 231 0.95 17.44 27.02
C GLN A 231 2.27 16.67 26.93
N LEU A 232 3.31 17.16 27.60
CA LEU A 232 4.61 16.50 27.67
C LEU A 232 4.53 15.14 28.35
N ALA A 233 3.82 15.06 29.48
CA ALA A 233 3.62 13.80 30.20
C ALA A 233 2.88 12.76 29.33
N TYR A 234 1.85 13.20 28.59
CA TYR A 234 1.16 12.37 27.61
C TYR A 234 2.13 11.85 26.53
N SER A 235 2.92 12.72 25.91
CA SER A 235 3.86 12.32 24.85
C SER A 235 4.90 11.30 25.36
N ARG A 236 5.46 11.51 26.55
CA ARG A 236 6.41 10.57 27.16
C ARG A 236 5.77 9.21 27.42
N LYS A 237 4.57 9.20 28.01
CA LYS A 237 3.83 7.97 28.26
C LYS A 237 3.57 7.23 26.95
N LEU A 238 3.08 7.94 25.92
CA LEU A 238 2.79 7.33 24.62
C LEU A 238 4.03 6.73 23.96
N ILE A 239 5.19 7.38 24.03
CA ILE A 239 6.45 6.84 23.50
C ILE A 239 6.81 5.51 24.17
N ALA A 240 6.65 5.40 25.49
CA ALA A 240 6.92 4.17 26.22
C ALA A 240 5.93 3.05 25.83
N GLU A 241 4.63 3.36 25.78
CA GLU A 241 3.58 2.38 25.44
C GLU A 241 3.67 1.88 23.98
N MET A 242 4.26 2.68 23.08
CA MET A 242 4.46 2.28 21.68
C MET A 242 5.62 1.30 21.47
N GLU A 243 6.51 1.10 22.45
CA GLU A 243 7.72 0.26 22.25
C GLU A 243 7.39 -1.20 21.86
N PRO A 244 6.48 -1.91 22.56
CA PRO A 244 6.11 -3.26 22.17
C PRO A 244 5.46 -3.33 20.79
N LEU A 245 4.67 -2.31 20.45
CA LEU A 245 3.97 -2.21 19.15
C LEU A 245 4.97 -2.03 18.00
N GLN A 246 5.93 -1.12 18.16
CA GLN A 246 6.95 -0.85 17.15
C GLN A 246 7.86 -2.07 16.93
N LYS A 247 8.21 -2.81 17.99
CA LYS A 247 8.95 -4.08 17.86
C LYS A 247 8.18 -5.09 17.00
N THR A 248 6.89 -5.30 17.29
CA THR A 248 6.05 -6.20 16.49
C THR A 248 5.91 -5.70 15.05
N MET A 249 5.87 -4.40 14.82
CA MET A 249 5.85 -3.81 13.48
C MET A 249 7.14 -4.13 12.69
N VAL A 250 8.32 -4.00 13.30
CA VAL A 250 9.60 -4.36 12.65
C VAL A 250 9.64 -5.84 12.31
N GLN A 251 9.24 -6.71 13.24
CA GLN A 251 9.17 -8.15 13.03
C GLN A 251 8.22 -8.50 11.87
N LEU A 252 7.02 -7.89 11.85
CA LEU A 252 6.07 -8.08 10.77
C LEU A 252 6.66 -7.64 9.44
N ILE A 253 7.20 -6.41 9.35
CA ILE A 253 7.77 -5.89 8.09
C ILE A 253 8.90 -6.78 7.58
N SER A 254 9.77 -7.26 8.46
CA SER A 254 10.87 -8.16 8.10
C SER A 254 10.34 -9.50 7.55
N SER A 255 9.30 -10.06 8.18
CA SER A 255 8.62 -11.26 7.70
C SER A 255 7.94 -11.02 6.34
N LEU A 256 7.25 -9.89 6.15
CA LEU A 256 6.60 -9.55 4.89
C LEU A 256 7.60 -9.35 3.75
N ARG A 257 8.76 -8.72 4.02
CA ARG A 257 9.87 -8.56 3.07
C ARG A 257 10.40 -9.91 2.59
N LYS A 258 10.59 -10.85 3.51
CA LYS A 258 11.02 -12.23 3.21
C LYS A 258 10.08 -12.91 2.21
N GLU A 259 8.77 -12.75 2.39
CA GLU A 259 7.73 -13.36 1.54
C GLU A 259 7.66 -12.82 0.11
N ILE A 260 8.19 -11.61 -0.12
CA ILE A 260 8.30 -10.98 -1.44
C ILE A 260 9.75 -11.00 -1.96
N HIS A 261 10.58 -11.90 -1.43
CA HIS A 261 11.97 -12.12 -1.83
C HIS A 261 12.89 -10.90 -1.66
N LEU A 262 12.60 -10.05 -0.66
CA LEU A 262 13.50 -8.99 -0.22
C LEU A 262 14.26 -9.42 1.04
N SER A 263 15.42 -8.80 1.27
CA SER A 263 16.19 -9.04 2.50
C SER A 263 15.38 -8.63 3.74
N PRO A 264 15.21 -9.49 4.76
CA PRO A 264 14.40 -9.16 5.95
C PRO A 264 14.99 -8.04 6.80
N ASP A 265 16.33 -8.03 6.97
CA ASP A 265 17.12 -7.03 7.71
C ASP A 265 16.61 -6.72 9.14
N GLU A 266 15.96 -7.68 9.80
CA GLU A 266 15.28 -7.47 11.09
C GLU A 266 16.20 -6.87 12.16
N ALA A 267 17.41 -7.39 12.31
CA ALA A 267 18.36 -6.90 13.31
C ALA A 267 18.75 -5.44 13.08
N GLU A 268 18.92 -5.04 11.81
CA GLU A 268 19.24 -3.67 11.44
C GLU A 268 18.06 -2.74 11.71
N PHE A 269 16.84 -3.12 11.31
CA PHE A 269 15.65 -2.32 11.59
C PHE A 269 15.35 -2.21 13.09
N MET A 270 15.57 -3.27 13.87
CA MET A 270 15.44 -3.23 15.32
C MET A 270 16.45 -2.26 15.94
N GLN A 271 17.70 -2.28 15.48
CA GLN A 271 18.73 -1.36 15.95
C GLN A 271 18.37 0.10 15.59
N GLN A 272 17.95 0.36 14.35
CA GLN A 272 17.49 1.69 13.92
C GLN A 272 16.31 2.18 14.77
N GLN A 273 15.35 1.31 15.09
CA GLN A 273 14.22 1.66 15.96
C GLN A 273 14.69 2.04 17.38
N LEU A 274 15.62 1.28 17.95
CA LEU A 274 16.20 1.59 19.27
C LEU A 274 16.95 2.92 19.28
N ASP A 275 17.72 3.20 18.23
CA ASP A 275 18.47 4.44 18.08
C ASP A 275 17.53 5.65 17.89
N MET A 276 16.49 5.51 17.07
CA MET A 276 15.44 6.52 16.91
C MET A 276 14.76 6.82 18.24
N ARG A 277 14.38 5.79 19.01
CA ARG A 277 13.76 5.97 20.34
C ARG A 277 14.68 6.72 21.28
N LYS A 278 15.96 6.31 21.36
CA LYS A 278 16.97 6.98 22.19
C LYS A 278 17.13 8.45 21.81
N ASN A 279 17.21 8.75 20.52
CA ASN A 279 17.35 10.11 20.01
C ASN A 279 16.12 10.97 20.33
N VAL A 280 14.91 10.42 20.19
CA VAL A 280 13.68 11.11 20.55
C VAL A 280 13.64 11.42 22.04
N LEU A 281 13.93 10.43 22.90
CA LEU A 281 13.95 10.64 24.36
C LEU A 281 15.00 11.67 24.78
N ALA A 282 16.22 11.59 24.23
CA ALA A 282 17.27 12.58 24.49
C ALA A 282 16.87 13.99 24.03
N LEU A 283 16.17 14.11 22.88
CA LEU A 283 15.64 15.39 22.42
C LEU A 283 14.57 15.92 23.38
N PHE A 284 13.67 15.06 23.87
CA PHE A 284 12.68 15.42 24.88
C PHE A 284 13.32 15.93 26.16
N GLU A 285 14.38 15.27 26.64
CA GLU A 285 15.14 15.71 27.82
C GLU A 285 15.84 17.04 27.60
N ARG A 286 16.46 17.24 26.42
CA ARG A 286 17.13 18.49 26.08
C ARG A 286 16.17 19.69 26.00
N LEU A 287 14.98 19.48 25.43
CA LEU A 287 14.01 20.55 25.21
C LEU A 287 13.15 20.85 26.44
N PHE A 288 12.86 19.84 27.26
CA PHE A 288 11.85 19.95 28.32
C PHE A 288 12.33 19.52 29.71
N GLY A 289 13.60 19.16 29.88
CA GLY A 289 14.17 18.67 31.13
C GLY A 289 13.94 17.17 31.38
N PRO A 290 14.54 16.61 32.45
CA PRO A 290 14.35 15.21 32.81
C PRO A 290 12.91 14.90 33.21
N ALA A 291 12.52 13.62 33.12
CA ALA A 291 11.22 13.20 33.65
C ALA A 291 11.15 13.47 35.17
N PRO A 292 10.01 13.95 35.70
CA PRO A 292 9.81 14.02 37.15
C PRO A 292 9.93 12.60 37.73
N ALA A 293 10.70 12.48 38.82
CA ALA A 293 10.94 11.23 39.53
C ALA A 293 9.68 10.67 40.18
#